data_AF-A0A3R8TDI9-F1
#
_entry.id   AF-A0A3R8TDI9-F1
#
_cell.length_a   1.000
_cell.length_b   1.000
_cell.length_c   1.000
_cell.angle_alpha   90.00
_cell.angle_beta   90.00
_cell.angle_gamma   90.00
#
_symmetry.space_group_name_H-M   'P 1'
#
loop_
_entity.id
_entity.type
_entity.pdbx_description
1 polymer ?
#
loop_
_entity_poly.entity_id
_entity_poly.type
_entity_poly.pdbx_seq_one_letter_code
_entity_poly.pdbx_strand_id
1 'polypeptide(L)'
;GEGDHVIVDGTLIPTDRVRADQPYYSQKHKKHSMNVQVITRPDGTPLWLSRATPGRTHDLTAARAHGIVQACLTRQILVLADRAYQGAGAT
;
A
#
# COMPACT_ATOMS: atom_id res chain seq x y z
N GLY A 1 -27.26 -4.65 -5.02
CA GLY A 1 -26.40 -5.30 -4.02
C GLY A 1 -25.33 -4.30 -3.64
N GLU A 2 -24.97 -4.27 -2.36
CA GLU A 2 -23.86 -3.48 -1.81
C GLU A 2 -22.69 -3.40 -2.81
N GLY A 3 -22.31 -2.19 -3.23
CA GLY A 3 -21.39 -2.00 -4.34
C GLY A 3 -20.05 -2.67 -4.08
N ASP A 4 -19.57 -3.47 -5.04
CA ASP A 4 -18.27 -4.14 -4.99
C ASP A 4 -17.17 -3.09 -4.76
N HIS A 5 -16.61 -3.08 -3.55
CA HIS A 5 -15.48 -2.24 -3.19
C HIS A 5 -14.27 -3.11 -2.87
N VAL A 6 -13.09 -2.52 -3.01
CA VAL A 6 -11.84 -3.16 -2.59
C VAL A 6 -11.20 -2.35 -1.49
N ILE A 7 -10.45 -3.03 -0.64
CA ILE A 7 -9.62 -2.40 0.39
C ILE A 7 -8.19 -2.39 -0.11
N VAL A 8 -7.52 -1.25 0.01
CA VAL A 8 -6.10 -1.07 -0.31
C VAL A 8 -5.37 -0.68 0.96
N ASP A 9 -4.31 -1.42 1.28
CA ASP A 9 -3.47 -1.12 2.44
C ASP A 9 -1.97 -1.32 2.13
N GLY A 10 -1.13 -0.56 2.85
CA GLY A 10 0.32 -0.72 2.85
C GLY A 10 0.75 -1.51 4.09
N THR A 11 1.20 -2.74 3.90
CA THR A 11 1.63 -3.60 4.99
C THR A 11 3.15 -3.62 5.12
N LEU A 12 3.66 -3.33 6.31
CA LEU A 12 5.08 -3.45 6.63
C LEU A 12 5.42 -4.88 7.09
N ILE A 13 6.20 -5.58 6.28
CA ILE A 13 6.74 -6.90 6.61
C ILE A 13 8.12 -6.69 7.26
N PRO A 14 8.32 -7.12 8.52
CA PRO A 14 9.62 -7.01 9.18
C PRO A 14 10.71 -7.79 8.43
N THR A 15 11.91 -7.23 8.37
CA THR A 15 13.08 -7.93 7.82
C THR A 15 14.28 -7.75 8.74
N ASP A 16 15.23 -8.67 8.63
CA ASP A 16 16.53 -8.49 9.26
C ASP A 16 17.26 -7.28 8.68
N ARG A 17 18.25 -6.81 9.45
CA ARG A 17 19.12 -5.71 9.08
C ARG A 17 19.91 -6.09 7.82
N VAL A 18 19.76 -5.32 6.74
CA VAL A 18 20.49 -5.52 5.49
C VAL A 18 21.54 -4.43 5.33
N ARG A 19 22.79 -4.78 4.99
CA ARG A 19 23.94 -3.85 4.92
C ARG A 19 23.67 -2.51 4.21
N ALA A 20 22.71 -2.47 3.28
CA ALA A 20 22.14 -1.26 2.69
C ALA A 20 21.03 -0.63 3.57
N ASP A 21 21.33 -0.31 4.83
CA ASP A 21 20.32 -0.11 5.90
C ASP A 21 19.35 1.07 5.72
N GLN A 22 19.81 2.20 5.18
CA GLN A 22 19.05 3.46 5.20
C GLN A 22 17.64 3.43 4.58
N PRO A 23 17.41 2.80 3.41
CA PRO A 23 16.07 2.78 2.80
C PRO A 23 15.07 1.87 3.53
N TYR A 24 15.54 0.86 4.27
CA TYR A 24 14.66 -0.15 4.90
C TYR A 24 14.29 0.17 6.35
N TYR A 25 15.03 1.05 7.01
CA TYR A 25 14.74 1.46 8.37
C TYR A 25 13.58 2.46 8.42
N SER A 26 12.46 2.03 9.01
CA SER A 26 11.31 2.91 9.25
C SER A 26 11.49 3.65 10.58
N GLN A 27 11.63 4.98 10.53
CA GLN A 27 11.70 5.83 11.74
C GLN A 27 10.43 5.70 12.61
N LYS A 28 9.26 5.61 11.98
CA LYS A 28 7.95 5.50 12.66
C LYS A 28 7.84 4.21 13.49
N HIS A 29 8.34 3.10 12.95
CA HIS A 29 8.22 1.78 13.58
C HIS A 29 9.53 1.31 14.24
N LYS A 30 10.61 2.08 14.13
CA LYS A 30 11.97 1.82 14.67
C LYS A 30 12.50 0.43 14.33
N LYS A 31 12.19 -0.07 13.13
CA LYS A 31 12.52 -1.42 12.66
C LYS A 31 12.84 -1.41 11.16
N HIS A 32 13.62 -2.40 10.73
CA HIS A 32 13.80 -2.68 9.31
C HIS A 32 12.57 -3.43 8.78
N SER A 33 12.05 -2.98 7.65
CA SER A 33 10.90 -3.60 7.01
C SER A 33 10.88 -3.36 5.51
N MET A 34 9.99 -4.10 4.85
CA MET A 34 9.56 -3.88 3.48
C MET A 34 8.10 -3.46 3.48
N ASN A 35 7.73 -2.52 2.62
CA ASN A 35 6.35 -2.13 2.39
C ASN A 35 5.80 -2.89 1.17
N VAL A 36 4.73 -3.65 1.37
CA VAL A 36 3.97 -4.34 0.34
C VAL A 36 2.56 -3.77 0.31
N GLN A 37 2.09 -3.39 -0.88
CA GLN A 37 0.72 -2.96 -1.07
C GLN A 37 -0.17 -4.18 -1.29
N VAL A 38 -1.31 -4.21 -0.63
CA VAL A 38 -2.27 -5.32 -0.70
C VAL A 38 -3.61 -4.77 -1.15
N ILE A 39 -4.25 -5.48 -2.08
CA ILE A 39 -5.64 -5.25 -2.47
C ILE A 39 -6.46 -6.44 -1.99
N THR A 40 -7.51 -6.22 -1.22
CA THR A 40 -8.38 -7.28 -0.70
C THR A 40 -9.85 -7.01 -1.02
N ARG A 41 -10.64 -8.09 -1.00
CA ARG A 41 -12.10 -8.00 -0.88
C ARG A 41 -12.50 -7.51 0.52
N PRO A 42 -13.76 -7.08 0.70
CA PRO A 42 -14.27 -6.68 2.01
C PRO A 42 -14.26 -7.81 3.06
N ASP A 43 -14.33 -9.07 2.62
CA ASP A 43 -14.22 -10.25 3.48
C ASP A 43 -12.79 -10.59 3.92
N GLY A 44 -11.80 -9.77 3.51
CA GLY A 44 -10.38 -9.96 3.81
C GLY A 44 -9.64 -10.87 2.82
N THR A 45 -10.31 -11.44 1.80
CA THR A 45 -9.64 -12.26 0.80
C THR A 45 -8.64 -11.44 -0.02
N PRO A 46 -7.34 -11.80 -0.05
CA PRO A 46 -6.36 -11.09 -0.85
C PRO A 46 -6.61 -11.32 -2.35
N LEU A 47 -6.69 -10.22 -3.08
CA LEU A 47 -6.83 -10.19 -4.54
C LEU A 47 -5.48 -10.03 -5.23
N TRP A 48 -4.59 -9.24 -4.64
CA TRP A 48 -3.29 -8.92 -5.21
C TRP A 48 -2.31 -8.41 -4.16
N LEU A 49 -1.01 -8.66 -4.38
CA LEU A 49 0.10 -8.12 -3.59
C LEU A 49 1.15 -7.51 -4.52
N SER A 50 1.71 -6.37 -4.12
CA SER A 50 2.77 -5.71 -4.88
C SER A 50 4.13 -6.36 -4.72
N ARG A 51 5.06 -6.00 -5.61
CA ARG A 51 6.48 -6.17 -5.31
C ARG A 51 6.84 -5.33 -4.08
N ALA A 52 7.70 -5.87 -3.24
CA ALA A 52 8.14 -5.22 -2.02
C ALA A 52 8.96 -3.94 -2.33
N THR A 53 8.64 -2.87 -1.61
CA THR A 53 9.41 -1.61 -1.60
C THR A 53 10.09 -1.43 -0.25
N PRO A 54 11.09 -0.56 -0.11
CA PRO A 54 11.72 -0.34 1.20
C PRO A 54 10.71 0.17 2.23
N GLY A 55 10.78 -0.29 3.49
CA GLY A 55 9.79 -0.01 4.54
C GLY A 55 9.69 1.44 5.00
N ARG A 56 10.62 2.31 4.58
CA ARG A 56 10.52 3.76 4.74
C ARG A 56 9.62 4.42 3.68
N THR A 57 9.35 3.73 2.57
CA THR A 57 8.52 4.25 1.48
C THR A 57 7.12 4.55 2.00
N HIS A 58 6.69 5.80 1.85
CA HIS A 58 5.32 6.19 2.19
C HIS A 58 4.33 5.40 1.33
N ASP A 59 3.22 4.99 1.93
CA ASP A 59 2.21 4.14 1.28
C ASP A 59 1.67 4.76 -0.01
N LEU A 60 1.38 6.07 -0.01
CA LEU A 60 0.96 6.78 -1.23
C LEU A 60 2.01 6.74 -2.35
N THR A 61 3.30 6.81 -2.00
CA THR A 61 4.39 6.70 -2.97
C THR A 61 4.46 5.29 -3.54
N ALA A 62 4.36 4.25 -2.69
CA ALA A 62 4.34 2.87 -3.13
C ALA A 62 3.11 2.59 -4.03
N ALA A 63 1.93 3.04 -3.63
CA ALA A 63 0.70 2.88 -4.40
C ALA A 63 0.75 3.57 -5.77
N ARG A 64 1.36 4.75 -5.86
CA ARG A 64 1.61 5.44 -7.14
C ARG A 64 2.60 4.67 -8.01
N ALA A 65 3.71 4.21 -7.43
CA ALA A 65 4.71 3.41 -8.16
C ALA A 65 4.14 2.10 -8.72
N HIS A 66 3.14 1.53 -8.04
CA HIS A 66 2.44 0.33 -8.49
C HIS A 66 1.20 0.60 -9.35
N GLY A 67 0.90 1.86 -9.66
CA GLY A 67 -0.24 2.22 -10.51
C GLY A 67 -1.62 2.02 -9.88
N ILE A 68 -1.69 1.75 -8.56
CA ILE A 68 -2.94 1.48 -7.84
C ILE A 68 -3.87 2.70 -7.95
N VAL A 69 -3.34 3.90 -7.70
CA VAL A 69 -4.11 5.16 -7.79
C VAL A 69 -4.72 5.34 -9.18
N GLN A 70 -3.94 5.09 -10.24
CA GLN A 70 -4.41 5.23 -11.63
C GLN A 70 -5.46 4.17 -11.98
N ALA A 71 -5.30 2.94 -11.49
CA ALA A 71 -6.27 1.88 -11.69
C ALA A 71 -7.62 2.18 -11.01
N CYS A 72 -7.58 2.76 -9.80
CA CYS A 72 -8.78 3.19 -9.08
C CYS A 72 -9.54 4.28 -9.86
N LEU A 73 -8.82 5.30 -10.33
CA LEU A 73 -9.37 6.39 -11.13
C LEU A 73 -10.01 5.91 -12.44
N THR A 74 -9.36 4.97 -13.13
CA THR A 74 -9.81 4.51 -14.45
C THR A 74 -11.01 3.56 -14.36
N ARG A 75 -11.06 2.72 -13.32
CA ARG A 75 -12.04 1.62 -13.23
C ARG A 75 -13.31 1.99 -12.46
N GLN A 76 -13.37 3.17 -11.84
CA GLN A 76 -14.51 3.63 -11.02
C GLN A 76 -14.92 2.62 -9.93
N ILE A 77 -13.95 1.86 -9.41
CA ILE A 77 -14.18 0.92 -8.31
C ILE A 77 -14.11 1.70 -7.02
N LEU A 78 -15.07 1.50 -6.12
CA LEU A 78 -15.01 2.07 -4.78
C LEU A 78 -13.80 1.48 -4.04
N VAL A 79 -12.88 2.33 -3.61
CA VAL A 79 -11.68 1.92 -2.89
C VAL A 79 -11.67 2.51 -1.49
N LEU A 80 -11.57 1.64 -0.50
CA LEU A 80 -11.32 2.03 0.89
C LEU A 80 -9.82 1.91 1.16
N ALA A 81 -9.20 3.00 1.61
CA ALA A 81 -7.78 3.06 1.96
C ALA A 81 -7.59 3.90 3.22
N ASP A 82 -6.42 3.77 3.87
CA ASP A 82 -6.08 4.60 5.02
C ASP A 82 -6.10 6.10 4.67
N ARG A 83 -6.31 6.97 5.65
CA ARG A 83 -6.32 8.43 5.50
C ARG A 83 -5.05 8.98 4.88
N ALA A 84 -3.92 8.28 5.02
CA ALA A 84 -2.66 8.65 4.36
C ALA A 84 -2.77 8.70 2.82
N TYR A 85 -3.82 8.12 2.24
CA TYR A 85 -4.14 8.17 0.81
C TYR A 85 -5.06 9.34 0.42
N GLN A 86 -5.58 10.11 1.39
CA GLN A 86 -6.37 11.31 1.10
C GLN A 86 -5.50 12.34 0.36
N GLY A 87 -5.99 12.83 -0.79
CA GLY A 87 -5.23 13.69 -1.71
C GLY A 87 -4.50 12.95 -2.84
N ALA A 88 -4.70 11.63 -2.98
CA ALA A 88 -4.18 10.84 -4.10
C ALA A 88 -4.80 11.21 -5.46
N GLY A 89 -5.95 11.89 -5.46
CA GLY A 89 -6.69 12.32 -6.65
C GLY A 89 -7.98 11.53 -6.82
N ALA A 90 -9.08 12.20 -6.52
CA ALA A 90 -10.43 12.05 -7.07
C ALA A 90 -11.21 13.27 -6.55
N THR A 91 -11.23 14.34 -7.36
CA THR A 91 -12.27 15.37 -7.29
C THR A 91 -13.42 14.93 -8.17
#